data_AF-A0A8H5Z370-F1
#
_entry.id   AF-A0A8H5Z370-F1
#
_cell.length_a   1.000
_cell.length_b   1.000
_cell.length_c   1.000
_cell.angle_alpha   90.00
_cell.angle_beta   90.00
_cell.angle_gamma   90.00
#
_symmetry.space_group_name_H-M   'P 1'
#
loop_
_entity.id
_entity.type
_entity.pdbx_description
1 polymer ?
#
loop_
_entity_poly.entity_id
_entity_poly.type
_entity_poly.pdbx_seq_one_letter_code
_entity_poly.pdbx_strand_id
1 'polypeptide(L)'
;MESTNRFMIGVFGPTGAGKTKLGVSIAKSIYGQVVSVDSLQCYSPGSIITAKPTPEEMDGVDHHMIGYLEADEEPTNFVAEAVERLGELCDHGVIPVVVGGSTSLALPLLRDALNRGWRMAAITLLPHQSTYLSNIESRLDDMVEAGLLEELSGLKLLEDKYLNGKPDFHKGVWKAIGYQELYPYLEARKMDGHTDELLKTGLASMKANTFQYGIAQLEWICQELCPFLHTEKIANTSLTVVDKTSWISDIEKPAIRMASDFCHASASISFHSINGSKPRVLCIFGGSSSGNDPAHIEAAKSLGRVCHENNIKIVYGGGTTGVMGAIASTLVDLSGPDAVYGIIPEALLKYEAKESGRHPKDPAYRRYGRQAVVKDMHTRKRLMIQEVIDGGEGSGFVGLSGGYGTLEELFEVITWHQLGIHDRGICLLNTGGFFDGLVDWLGNVVQKGFISLEDTAILSMASTAEGVVKCLDQKPEFSRKGALDWV
;
A
#
# COMPACT_ATOMS: atom_id res chain seq x y z
N MET A 1 -4.57 29.87 -6.17
CA MET A 1 -3.31 29.23 -5.74
C MET A 1 -3.60 27.75 -5.73
N GLU A 2 -3.09 27.02 -6.72
CA GLU A 2 -3.30 25.57 -6.84
C GLU A 2 -2.73 24.88 -5.59
N SER A 3 -3.54 24.08 -4.91
CA SER A 3 -3.05 23.25 -3.81
C SER A 3 -2.15 22.18 -4.40
N THR A 4 -0.83 22.34 -4.29
CA THR A 4 0.12 21.28 -4.63
C THR A 4 -0.17 20.09 -3.71
N ASN A 5 -0.49 18.96 -4.31
CA ASN A 5 -0.87 17.75 -3.61
C ASN A 5 0.43 17.14 -3.04
N ARG A 6 0.76 17.46 -1.78
CA ARG A 6 2.03 17.07 -1.14
C ARG A 6 1.95 15.65 -0.59
N PHE A 7 2.72 14.73 -1.18
CA PHE A 7 2.79 13.32 -0.78
C PHE A 7 4.17 13.00 -0.23
N MET A 8 4.24 12.13 0.78
CA MET A 8 5.51 11.50 1.16
C MET A 8 5.32 10.04 1.59
N ILE A 9 6.36 9.23 1.42
CA ILE A 9 6.40 7.85 1.89
C ILE A 9 7.43 7.75 3.03
N GLY A 10 7.03 7.25 4.19
CA GLY A 10 7.92 6.98 5.32
C GLY A 10 8.34 5.50 5.36
N VAL A 11 9.63 5.24 5.54
CA VAL A 11 10.21 3.92 5.76
C VAL A 11 10.90 3.91 7.12
N PHE A 12 10.30 3.19 8.06
CA PHE A 12 10.72 3.12 9.45
C PHE A 12 11.11 1.70 9.85
N GLY A 13 11.83 1.56 10.96
CA GLY A 13 12.33 0.28 11.44
C GLY A 13 13.61 0.45 12.25
N PRO A 14 14.03 -0.57 13.01
CA PRO A 14 15.25 -0.47 13.80
C PRO A 14 16.50 -0.50 12.91
N THR A 15 17.65 -0.15 13.47
CA THR A 15 18.94 -0.27 12.78
C THR A 15 19.17 -1.70 12.26
N GLY A 16 19.81 -1.84 11.09
CA GLY A 16 20.01 -3.16 10.47
C GLY A 16 18.76 -3.82 9.85
N ALA A 17 17.59 -3.18 9.86
CA ALA A 17 16.36 -3.76 9.27
C ALA A 17 16.28 -3.69 7.72
N GLY A 18 17.22 -3.01 7.05
CA GLY A 18 17.21 -2.84 5.58
C GLY A 18 16.44 -1.61 5.07
N LYS A 19 16.20 -0.62 5.93
CA LYS A 19 15.46 0.62 5.58
C LYS A 19 16.00 1.33 4.33
N THR A 20 17.32 1.53 4.24
CA THR A 20 17.97 2.21 3.12
C THR A 20 17.69 1.50 1.80
N LYS A 21 17.91 0.18 1.77
CA LYS A 21 17.62 -0.66 0.61
C LYS A 21 16.17 -0.53 0.16
N LEU A 22 15.22 -0.59 1.11
CA LEU A 22 13.81 -0.44 0.79
C LEU A 22 13.45 0.97 0.30
N GLY A 23 13.99 2.00 0.93
CA GLY A 23 13.79 3.40 0.55
C GLY A 23 14.21 3.66 -0.89
N VAL A 24 15.35 3.12 -1.31
CA VAL A 24 15.85 3.20 -2.69
C VAL A 24 14.93 2.45 -3.66
N SER A 25 14.54 1.21 -3.35
CA SER A 25 13.60 0.46 -4.19
C SER A 25 12.26 1.18 -4.38
N ILE A 26 11.71 1.78 -3.32
CA ILE A 26 10.48 2.57 -3.39
C ILE A 26 10.71 3.82 -4.23
N ALA A 27 11.76 4.60 -3.95
CA ALA A 27 12.06 5.84 -4.66
C ALA A 27 12.15 5.63 -6.18
N LYS A 28 12.84 4.57 -6.62
CA LYS A 28 12.90 4.19 -8.04
C LYS A 28 11.54 3.90 -8.65
N SER A 29 10.65 3.27 -7.89
CA SER A 29 9.33 2.85 -8.38
C SER A 29 8.33 4.00 -8.53
N ILE A 30 8.51 5.10 -7.80
CA ILE A 30 7.56 6.23 -7.76
C ILE A 30 8.14 7.57 -8.23
N TYR A 31 9.31 7.56 -8.89
CA TYR A 31 10.04 8.80 -9.25
C TYR A 31 10.29 9.69 -8.02
N GLY A 32 10.78 9.07 -6.95
CA GLY A 32 11.08 9.72 -5.68
C GLY A 32 12.58 9.88 -5.41
N GLN A 33 12.88 10.64 -4.36
CA GLN A 33 14.23 10.82 -3.81
C GLN A 33 14.19 10.60 -2.30
N VAL A 34 15.32 10.17 -1.71
CA VAL A 34 15.38 9.79 -0.29
C VAL A 34 15.72 11.01 0.57
N VAL A 35 14.98 11.20 1.66
CA VAL A 35 15.30 12.19 2.70
C VAL A 35 15.63 11.43 3.97
N SER A 36 16.89 11.49 4.41
CA SER A 36 17.33 10.81 5.62
C SER A 36 16.78 11.49 6.88
N VAL A 37 16.29 10.68 7.80
CA VAL A 37 15.85 11.08 9.14
C VAL A 37 16.66 10.28 10.17
N ASP A 38 17.96 10.48 10.09
CA ASP A 38 18.95 9.95 11.03
C ASP A 38 19.81 11.08 11.59
N SER A 39 19.88 11.18 12.91
CA SER A 39 20.61 12.25 13.62
C SER A 39 22.13 12.21 13.43
N LEU A 40 22.68 11.12 12.89
CA LEU A 40 24.12 10.93 12.69
C LEU A 40 24.54 10.99 11.22
N GLN A 41 23.64 10.72 10.27
CA GLN A 41 23.99 10.76 8.85
C GLN A 41 24.19 12.18 8.30
N CYS A 42 23.77 13.21 9.04
CA CYS A 42 23.93 14.61 8.65
C CYS A 42 25.38 15.10 8.66
N TYR A 43 26.28 14.47 9.41
CA TYR A 43 27.69 14.87 9.45
C TYR A 43 28.43 14.42 8.20
N SER A 44 29.27 15.26 7.61
CA SER A 44 30.13 14.95 6.47
C SER A 44 31.10 13.80 6.78
N PRO A 45 31.89 13.83 7.88
CA PRO A 45 32.75 12.70 8.24
C PRO A 45 31.98 11.52 8.87
N GLY A 46 32.64 10.37 9.03
CA GLY A 46 32.07 9.21 9.72
C GLY A 46 31.06 8.41 8.89
N SER A 47 31.28 8.26 7.58
CA SER A 47 30.35 7.57 6.69
C SER A 47 30.08 6.11 7.07
N ILE A 48 31.11 5.37 7.49
CA ILE A 48 30.99 3.96 7.88
C ILE A 48 30.29 3.86 9.23
N ILE A 49 30.78 4.56 10.26
CA ILE A 49 30.24 4.48 11.62
C ILE A 49 28.79 4.94 11.73
N THR A 50 28.39 5.94 10.95
CA THR A 50 27.00 6.43 10.89
C THR A 50 26.15 5.68 9.85
N ALA A 51 26.75 4.70 9.15
CA ALA A 51 26.14 3.91 8.09
C ALA A 51 25.36 4.75 7.07
N LYS A 52 26.04 5.75 6.51
CA LYS A 52 25.54 6.45 5.33
C LYS A 52 25.47 5.47 4.16
N PRO A 53 24.45 5.58 3.29
CA PRO A 53 24.39 4.77 2.09
C PRO A 53 25.66 4.96 1.25
N THR A 54 26.23 3.88 0.72
CA THR A 54 27.28 3.99 -0.31
C THR A 54 26.67 4.38 -1.66
N PRO A 55 27.46 4.90 -2.62
CA PRO A 55 26.95 5.16 -3.98
C PRO A 55 26.28 3.94 -4.64
N GLU A 56 26.79 2.74 -4.38
CA GLU A 56 26.21 1.48 -4.85
C GLU A 56 24.85 1.21 -4.20
N GLU A 57 24.71 1.46 -2.89
CA GLU A 57 23.45 1.30 -2.18
C GLU A 57 22.42 2.37 -2.57
N MET A 58 22.86 3.60 -2.86
CA MET A 58 22.01 4.66 -3.40
C MET A 58 21.46 4.30 -4.77
N ASP A 59 22.22 3.52 -5.55
CA ASP A 59 21.82 2.98 -6.86
C ASP A 59 21.26 4.08 -7.79
N GLY A 60 21.89 5.25 -7.77
CA GLY A 60 21.53 6.43 -8.57
C GLY A 60 20.32 7.24 -8.07
N VAL A 61 19.77 6.92 -6.89
CA VAL A 61 18.72 7.73 -6.24
C VAL A 61 19.37 8.82 -5.39
N ASP A 62 18.99 10.08 -5.61
CA ASP A 62 19.49 11.19 -4.81
C ASP A 62 19.04 11.06 -3.35
N HIS A 63 19.97 11.36 -2.44
CA HIS A 63 19.74 11.37 -1.00
C HIS A 63 19.97 12.77 -0.43
N HIS A 64 19.07 13.19 0.45
CA HIS A 64 19.09 14.48 1.12
C HIS A 64 19.21 14.33 2.64
N MET A 65 19.58 15.42 3.31
CA MET A 65 19.84 15.46 4.76
C MET A 65 21.02 14.56 5.19
N ILE A 66 21.95 14.29 4.27
CA ILE A 66 23.17 13.51 4.53
C ILE A 66 24.40 14.39 4.29
N GLY A 67 25.36 14.34 5.21
CA GLY A 67 26.69 14.89 5.02
C GLY A 67 26.80 16.42 4.84
N TYR A 68 25.82 17.19 5.34
CA TYR A 68 25.79 18.65 5.18
C TYR A 68 26.39 19.42 6.38
N LEU A 69 26.65 18.75 7.51
CA LEU A 69 27.26 19.35 8.70
C LEU A 69 28.73 18.95 8.85
N GLU A 70 29.56 19.84 9.37
CA GLU A 70 30.92 19.52 9.81
C GLU A 70 30.93 18.66 11.10
N ALA A 71 32.10 18.11 11.45
CA ALA A 71 32.23 17.11 12.52
C ALA A 71 31.66 17.53 13.89
N ASP A 72 31.79 18.80 14.25
CA ASP A 72 31.43 19.36 15.57
C ASP A 72 30.22 20.30 15.52
N GLU A 73 29.61 20.47 14.35
CA GLU A 73 28.40 21.27 14.18
C GLU A 73 27.19 20.55 14.78
N GLU A 74 26.11 21.30 14.99
CA GLU A 74 24.83 20.76 15.41
C GLU A 74 23.73 21.40 14.53
N PRO A 75 22.73 20.63 14.09
CA PRO A 75 21.65 21.19 13.29
C PRO A 75 20.90 22.24 14.13
N THR A 76 20.59 23.39 13.52
CA THR A 76 19.85 24.46 14.22
C THR A 76 18.42 24.00 14.48
N ASN A 77 17.78 23.42 13.47
CA ASN A 77 16.50 22.73 13.61
C ASN A 77 16.35 21.67 12.52
N PHE A 78 16.86 20.47 12.79
CA PHE A 78 16.82 19.35 11.84
C PHE A 78 15.42 19.11 11.26
N VAL A 79 14.38 19.16 12.10
CA VAL A 79 13.01 18.86 11.67
C VAL A 79 12.50 19.90 10.69
N ALA A 80 12.71 21.18 10.97
CA ALA A 80 12.30 22.26 10.08
C ALA A 80 13.05 22.20 8.74
N GLU A 81 14.37 21.99 8.78
CA GLU A 81 15.23 21.85 7.60
C GLU A 81 14.81 20.65 6.74
N ALA A 82 14.51 19.51 7.37
CA ALA A 82 14.02 18.33 6.67
C ALA A 82 12.67 18.59 6.00
N VAL A 83 11.70 19.20 6.69
CA VAL A 83 10.37 19.49 6.13
C VAL A 83 10.43 20.53 5.01
N GLU A 84 11.32 21.51 5.11
CA GLU A 84 11.60 22.44 4.02
C GLU A 84 12.14 21.70 2.80
N ARG A 85 13.11 20.80 3.00
CA ARG A 85 13.64 19.94 1.93
C ARG A 85 12.55 19.07 1.29
N LEU A 86 11.63 18.50 2.07
CA LEU A 86 10.49 17.77 1.51
C LEU A 86 9.69 18.69 0.57
N GLY A 87 9.40 19.92 1.01
CA GLY A 87 8.69 20.93 0.22
C GLY A 87 9.38 21.25 -1.10
N GLU A 88 10.69 21.51 -1.06
CA GLU A 88 11.50 21.78 -2.26
C GLU A 88 11.39 20.63 -3.27
N LEU A 89 11.48 19.38 -2.82
CA LEU A 89 11.35 18.21 -3.70
C LEU A 89 9.98 18.13 -4.37
N CYS A 90 8.92 18.32 -3.59
CA CYS A 90 7.55 18.34 -4.12
C CYS A 90 7.32 19.46 -5.13
N ASP A 91 7.90 20.64 -4.90
CA ASP A 91 7.80 21.77 -5.84
C ASP A 91 8.49 21.47 -7.18
N HIS A 92 9.44 20.53 -7.22
CA HIS A 92 10.06 20.00 -8.44
C HIS A 92 9.39 18.74 -9.00
N GLY A 93 8.24 18.33 -8.45
CA GLY A 93 7.50 17.14 -8.89
C GLY A 93 8.12 15.81 -8.46
N VAL A 94 9.03 15.83 -7.49
CA VAL A 94 9.67 14.64 -6.91
C VAL A 94 8.92 14.21 -5.65
N ILE A 95 8.72 12.89 -5.48
CA ILE A 95 8.07 12.34 -4.29
C ILE A 95 9.12 12.06 -3.20
N PRO A 96 9.06 12.71 -2.04
CA PRO A 96 9.98 12.41 -0.95
C PRO A 96 9.72 11.03 -0.32
N VAL A 97 10.80 10.25 -0.20
CA VAL A 97 10.84 9.00 0.55
C VAL A 97 11.66 9.23 1.82
N VAL A 98 10.97 9.44 2.94
CA VAL A 98 11.57 9.63 4.26
C VAL A 98 12.08 8.30 4.79
N VAL A 99 13.38 8.19 5.07
CA VAL A 99 14.00 6.96 5.56
C VAL A 99 14.71 7.24 6.87
N GLY A 100 14.35 6.54 7.95
CA GLY A 100 14.99 6.78 9.24
C GLY A 100 14.58 5.87 10.37
N GLY A 101 15.39 5.87 11.43
CA GLY A 101 15.10 5.17 12.68
C GLY A 101 15.26 6.04 13.92
N SER A 102 15.59 7.33 13.76
CA SER A 102 15.77 8.23 14.91
C SER A 102 14.43 8.52 15.58
N THR A 103 14.23 7.94 16.77
CA THR A 103 12.99 8.06 17.55
C THR A 103 12.67 9.52 17.90
N SER A 104 13.72 10.32 18.14
CA SER A 104 13.63 11.75 18.44
C SER A 104 13.30 12.65 17.25
N LEU A 105 13.44 12.18 16.01
CA LEU A 105 13.28 12.98 14.79
C LEU A 105 12.05 12.59 13.98
N ALA A 106 11.76 11.29 13.90
CA ALA A 106 10.71 10.76 13.05
C ALA A 106 9.32 11.32 13.40
N LEU A 107 8.88 11.21 14.65
CA LEU A 107 7.56 11.71 15.06
C LEU A 107 7.41 13.24 14.94
N PRO A 108 8.37 14.06 15.40
CA PRO A 108 8.32 15.51 15.17
C PRO A 108 8.20 15.90 13.70
N LEU A 109 8.95 15.23 12.81
CA LEU A 109 8.87 15.47 11.37
C LEU A 109 7.50 15.09 10.80
N LEU A 110 6.97 13.92 11.18
CA LEU A 110 5.63 13.51 10.74
C LEU A 110 4.55 14.50 11.21
N ARG A 111 4.64 14.98 12.46
CA ARG A 111 3.72 15.98 13.00
C ARG A 111 3.80 17.32 12.27
N ASP A 112 5.00 17.83 12.03
CA ASP A 112 5.17 19.10 11.31
C ASP A 112 4.68 18.98 9.86
N ALA A 113 4.96 17.86 9.19
CA ALA A 113 4.42 17.57 7.87
C ALA A 113 2.87 17.50 7.86
N LEU A 114 2.25 16.78 8.80
CA LEU A 114 0.78 16.73 8.92
C LEU A 114 0.18 18.12 9.13
N ASN A 115 0.76 18.93 10.02
CA ASN A 115 0.31 20.31 10.27
C ASN A 115 0.38 21.20 9.03
N ARG A 116 1.32 20.90 8.11
CA ARG A 116 1.47 21.57 6.81
C ARG A 116 0.63 20.94 5.69
N GLY A 117 -0.29 20.03 6.03
CA GLY A 117 -1.23 19.41 5.10
C GLY A 117 -0.66 18.30 4.23
N TRP A 118 0.47 17.71 4.61
CA TRP A 118 1.06 16.59 3.88
C TRP A 118 0.21 15.33 4.00
N ARG A 119 0.05 14.62 2.89
CA ARG A 119 -0.52 13.27 2.86
C ARG A 119 0.64 12.29 2.89
N MET A 120 0.57 11.29 3.76
CA MET A 120 1.65 10.33 3.92
C MET A 120 1.18 8.88 4.03
N ALA A 121 2.07 7.97 3.63
CA ALA A 121 1.98 6.55 3.92
C ALA A 121 3.25 6.10 4.65
N ALA A 122 3.14 5.14 5.56
CA ALA A 122 4.24 4.65 6.38
C ALA A 122 4.42 3.12 6.22
N ILE A 123 5.64 2.69 6.00
CA ILE A 123 6.04 1.29 5.91
C ILE A 123 7.02 1.02 7.05
N THR A 124 6.67 0.11 7.95
CA THR A 124 7.45 -0.21 9.13
C THR A 124 8.07 -1.60 8.99
N LEU A 125 9.40 -1.68 9.05
CA LEU A 125 10.15 -2.94 9.02
C LEU A 125 10.31 -3.50 10.42
N LEU A 126 9.84 -4.74 10.61
CA LEU A 126 9.89 -5.47 11.88
C LEU A 126 10.75 -6.73 11.71
N PRO A 127 12.04 -6.69 12.06
CA PRO A 127 12.88 -7.88 12.00
C PRO A 127 12.39 -8.97 12.96
N HIS A 128 12.43 -10.21 12.50
CA HIS A 128 12.14 -11.37 13.32
C HIS A 128 13.23 -11.54 14.40
N GLN A 129 12.84 -11.93 15.62
CA GLN A 129 13.78 -12.03 16.76
C GLN A 129 14.99 -12.93 16.47
N SER A 130 14.77 -14.03 15.74
CA SER A 130 15.83 -15.01 15.44
C SER A 130 16.89 -14.50 14.45
N THR A 131 16.58 -13.48 13.65
CA THR A 131 17.49 -12.96 12.61
C THR A 131 17.98 -11.55 12.92
N TYR A 132 17.38 -10.88 13.89
CA TYR A 132 17.77 -9.52 14.23
C TYR A 132 19.21 -9.44 14.77
N LEU A 133 19.59 -10.32 15.69
CA LEU A 133 20.95 -10.33 16.23
C LEU A 133 22.00 -10.61 15.14
N SER A 134 21.74 -11.59 14.27
CA SER A 134 22.65 -11.92 13.16
C SER A 134 22.79 -10.78 12.16
N ASN A 135 21.74 -9.97 11.96
CA ASN A 135 21.81 -8.80 11.08
C ASN A 135 22.71 -7.71 11.66
N ILE A 136 22.66 -7.48 12.97
CA ILE A 136 23.55 -6.53 13.66
C ILE A 136 25.00 -7.04 13.63
N GLU A 137 25.21 -8.35 13.82
CA GLU A 137 26.53 -8.98 13.74
C GLU A 137 27.16 -8.83 12.36
N SER A 138 26.46 -9.31 11.32
CA SER A 138 26.93 -9.21 9.92
C SER A 138 27.26 -7.77 9.55
N ARG A 139 26.43 -6.81 9.98
CA ARG A 139 26.67 -5.39 9.71
C ARG A 139 27.96 -4.88 10.36
N LEU A 140 28.27 -5.27 11.59
CA LEU A 140 29.50 -4.84 12.25
C LEU A 140 30.73 -5.41 11.52
N ASP A 141 30.66 -6.68 11.10
CA ASP A 141 31.71 -7.32 10.32
C ASP A 141 31.93 -6.57 9.00
N ASP A 142 30.84 -6.26 8.28
CA ASP A 142 30.88 -5.46 7.04
C ASP A 142 31.51 -4.06 7.27
N MET A 143 31.20 -3.41 8.40
CA MET A 143 31.78 -2.11 8.76
C MET A 143 33.29 -2.19 9.00
N VAL A 144 33.76 -3.24 9.70
CA VAL A 144 35.19 -3.46 9.94
C VAL A 144 35.91 -3.73 8.62
N GLU A 145 35.35 -4.58 7.76
CA GLU A 145 35.89 -4.86 6.42
C GLU A 145 35.96 -3.59 5.53
N ALA A 146 34.99 -2.68 5.69
CA ALA A 146 34.96 -1.40 4.98
C ALA A 146 35.98 -0.36 5.50
N GLY A 147 36.72 -0.64 6.57
CA GLY A 147 37.74 0.25 7.13
C GLY A 147 37.26 1.15 8.27
N LEU A 148 36.35 0.66 9.11
CA LEU A 148 35.86 1.39 10.29
C LEU A 148 37.00 1.89 11.20
N LEU A 149 38.06 1.11 11.40
CA LEU A 149 39.15 1.47 12.32
C LEU A 149 39.99 2.65 11.82
N GLU A 150 40.20 2.72 10.50
CA GLU A 150 40.84 3.83 9.82
C GLU A 150 39.97 5.09 9.92
N GLU A 151 38.66 4.95 9.69
CA GLU A 151 37.72 6.07 9.81
C GLU A 151 37.68 6.64 11.23
N LEU A 152 37.62 5.76 12.24
CA LEU A 152 37.65 6.14 13.65
C LEU A 152 38.94 6.88 14.03
N SER A 153 40.07 6.47 13.46
CA SER A 153 41.35 7.17 13.65
C SER A 153 41.30 8.57 13.05
N GLY A 154 40.67 8.74 11.88
CA GLY A 154 40.41 10.05 11.27
C GLY A 154 39.50 10.93 12.13
N LEU A 155 38.41 10.36 12.66
CA LEU A 155 37.50 11.06 13.58
C LEU A 155 38.18 11.53 14.86
N LYS A 156 39.15 10.77 15.36
CA LYS A 156 39.96 11.18 16.53
C LYS A 156 40.82 12.40 16.24
N LEU A 157 41.40 12.49 15.05
CA LEU A 157 42.16 13.69 14.64
C LEU A 157 41.26 14.92 14.55
N LEU A 158 40.03 14.76 14.06
CA LEU A 158 39.03 15.84 14.05
C LEU A 158 38.61 16.23 15.47
N GLU A 159 38.45 15.27 16.38
CA GLU A 159 38.13 15.53 17.78
C GLU A 159 39.22 16.37 18.44
N ASP A 160 40.49 15.98 18.27
CA ASP A 160 41.62 16.71 18.82
C ASP A 160 41.66 18.14 18.27
N LYS A 161 41.32 18.33 16.99
CA LYS A 161 41.27 19.63 16.31
C LYS A 161 40.12 20.51 16.81
N TYR A 162 38.90 19.98 16.89
CA TYR A 162 37.69 20.77 17.15
C TYR A 162 37.32 20.87 18.63
N LEU A 163 37.65 19.85 19.44
CA LEU A 163 37.32 19.80 20.87
C LEU A 163 38.53 20.03 21.79
N ASN A 164 39.67 20.45 21.23
CA ASN A 164 40.91 20.72 21.98
C ASN A 164 41.37 19.54 22.86
N GLY A 165 41.21 18.31 22.37
CA GLY A 165 41.61 17.10 23.08
C GLY A 165 40.77 16.76 24.32
N LYS A 166 39.59 17.38 24.49
CA LYS A 166 38.60 16.97 25.48
C LYS A 166 37.48 16.18 24.79
N PRO A 167 37.40 14.86 24.96
CA PRO A 167 36.38 14.07 24.28
C PRO A 167 34.98 14.46 24.79
N ASP A 168 34.05 14.63 23.84
CA ASP A 168 32.63 14.86 24.11
C ASP A 168 31.79 13.91 23.25
N PHE A 169 31.33 12.81 23.86
CA PHE A 169 30.51 11.79 23.21
C PHE A 169 29.04 12.20 23.04
N HIS A 170 28.69 13.43 23.38
CA HIS A 170 27.34 13.98 23.24
C HIS A 170 27.26 15.10 22.21
N LYS A 171 28.35 15.37 21.49
CA LYS A 171 28.43 16.45 20.50
C LYS A 171 28.85 15.92 19.12
N GLY A 172 28.23 16.45 18.07
CA GLY A 172 28.61 16.23 16.68
C GLY A 172 28.59 14.74 16.27
N VAL A 173 29.51 14.37 15.38
CA VAL A 173 29.62 12.99 14.87
C VAL A 173 30.03 11.98 15.97
N TRP A 174 30.67 12.44 17.05
CA TRP A 174 31.15 11.57 18.14
C TRP A 174 30.04 11.00 19.04
N LYS A 175 28.79 11.43 18.82
CA LYS A 175 27.58 10.76 19.33
C LYS A 175 27.38 9.35 18.78
N ALA A 176 28.05 8.99 17.69
CA ALA A 176 27.82 7.72 17.01
C ALA A 176 28.24 6.53 17.87
N ILE A 177 27.33 5.55 17.96
CA ILE A 177 27.60 4.24 18.59
C ILE A 177 28.81 3.62 17.87
N GLY A 178 29.81 3.24 18.63
CA GLY A 178 31.11 2.75 18.18
C GLY A 178 32.24 3.69 18.57
N TYR A 179 32.04 5.01 18.53
CA TYR A 179 33.15 5.94 18.77
C TYR A 179 33.56 5.94 20.25
N GLN A 180 32.60 6.07 21.17
CA GLN A 180 32.85 6.01 22.61
C GLN A 180 33.40 4.64 23.04
N GLU A 181 32.86 3.57 22.45
CA GLU A 181 33.22 2.18 22.77
C GLU A 181 34.63 1.82 22.32
N LEU A 182 35.06 2.33 21.17
CA LEU A 182 36.41 2.12 20.63
C LEU A 182 37.40 3.21 21.07
N TYR A 183 36.96 4.25 21.79
CA TYR A 183 37.82 5.33 22.25
C TYR A 183 39.06 4.86 23.05
N PRO A 184 38.96 3.90 24.01
CA PRO A 184 40.14 3.38 24.70
C PRO A 184 41.17 2.73 23.76
N TYR A 185 40.70 2.05 22.71
CA TYR A 185 41.55 1.47 21.67
C TYR A 185 42.26 2.57 20.86
N LEU A 186 41.54 3.64 20.50
CA LEU A 186 42.11 4.77 19.73
C LEU A 186 43.19 5.52 20.51
N GLU A 187 42.99 5.71 21.82
CA GLU A 187 43.99 6.33 22.70
C GLU A 187 45.24 5.45 22.85
N ALA A 188 45.06 4.15 23.09
CA ALA A 188 46.17 3.21 23.26
C ALA A 188 47.00 3.03 21.98
N ARG A 189 46.37 3.11 20.80
CA ARG A 189 47.04 3.01 19.50
C ARG A 189 48.03 4.15 19.25
N LYS A 190 47.84 5.33 19.86
CA LYS A 190 48.84 6.43 19.83
C LYS A 190 50.09 6.14 20.67
N MET A 191 50.04 5.16 21.58
CA MET A 191 51.10 4.90 22.58
C MET A 191 51.87 3.58 22.34
N ASP A 192 51.78 2.96 21.15
CA ASP A 192 52.44 1.67 20.80
C ASP A 192 52.17 0.50 21.78
N GLY A 193 50.93 0.40 22.29
CA GLY A 193 50.51 -0.62 23.27
C GLY A 193 49.97 -1.94 22.66
N HIS A 194 49.79 -2.98 23.50
CA HIS A 194 49.03 -4.18 23.15
C HIS A 194 47.53 -3.83 23.02
N THR A 195 47.08 -3.52 21.80
CA THR A 195 45.73 -2.99 21.54
C THR A 195 44.65 -4.05 21.29
N ASP A 196 45.01 -5.32 21.15
CA ASP A 196 44.09 -6.37 20.68
C ASP A 196 42.93 -6.64 21.64
N GLU A 197 43.19 -6.61 22.96
CA GLU A 197 42.17 -6.81 23.98
C GLU A 197 41.19 -5.63 24.07
N LEU A 198 41.70 -4.40 23.91
CA LEU A 198 40.89 -3.19 23.88
C LEU A 198 40.01 -3.14 22.63
N LEU A 199 40.55 -3.52 21.47
CA LEU A 199 39.78 -3.62 20.23
C LEU A 199 38.63 -4.63 20.37
N LYS A 200 38.94 -5.83 20.88
CA LYS A 200 37.94 -6.89 21.07
C LYS A 200 36.83 -6.46 22.04
N THR A 201 37.20 -5.84 23.16
CA THR A 201 36.26 -5.31 24.14
C THR A 201 35.41 -4.18 23.57
N GLY A 202 36.01 -3.25 22.82
CA GLY A 202 35.33 -2.13 22.17
C GLY A 202 34.30 -2.59 21.14
N LEU A 203 34.67 -3.53 20.26
CA LEU A 203 33.76 -4.12 19.27
C LEU A 203 32.60 -4.88 19.93
N ALA A 204 32.87 -5.63 21.01
CA ALA A 204 31.82 -6.30 21.77
C ALA A 204 30.85 -5.31 22.43
N SER A 205 31.37 -4.21 22.97
CA SER A 205 30.55 -3.13 23.55
C SER A 205 29.71 -2.44 22.48
N MET A 206 30.30 -2.10 21.33
CA MET A 206 29.60 -1.48 20.20
C MET A 206 28.44 -2.36 19.72
N LYS A 207 28.68 -3.67 19.61
CA LYS A 207 27.64 -4.65 19.25
C LYS A 207 26.49 -4.67 20.26
N ALA A 208 26.80 -4.73 21.55
CA ALA A 208 25.80 -4.73 22.61
C ALA A 208 24.96 -3.45 22.61
N ASN A 209 25.60 -2.28 22.50
CA ASN A 209 24.93 -0.99 22.48
C ASN A 209 24.09 -0.80 21.21
N THR A 210 24.57 -1.26 20.05
CA THR A 210 23.79 -1.24 18.79
C THR A 210 22.55 -2.13 18.90
N PHE A 211 22.68 -3.31 19.50
CA PHE A 211 21.55 -4.21 19.73
C PHE A 211 20.53 -3.59 20.68
N GLN A 212 20.96 -3.04 21.82
CA GLN A 212 20.08 -2.35 22.77
C GLN A 212 19.36 -1.16 22.14
N TYR A 213 20.06 -0.33 21.37
CA TYR A 213 19.46 0.76 20.61
C TYR A 213 18.37 0.26 19.66
N GLY A 214 18.66 -0.85 18.97
CA GLY A 214 17.71 -1.55 18.13
C GLY A 214 16.43 -2.02 18.85
N ILE A 215 16.57 -2.60 20.04
CA ILE A 215 15.44 -3.01 20.88
C ILE A 215 14.63 -1.79 21.33
N ALA A 216 15.29 -0.71 21.77
CA ALA A 216 14.62 0.53 22.14
C ALA A 216 13.83 1.14 20.95
N GLN A 217 14.37 1.06 19.73
CA GLN A 217 13.66 1.46 18.52
C GLN A 217 12.42 0.60 18.27
N LEU A 218 12.49 -0.72 18.48
CA LEU A 218 11.34 -1.62 18.33
C LEU A 218 10.25 -1.33 19.36
N GLU A 219 10.63 -1.10 20.62
CA GLU A 219 9.70 -0.71 21.69
C GLU A 219 9.02 0.61 21.34
N TRP A 220 9.79 1.61 20.91
CA TRP A 220 9.28 2.91 20.47
C TRP A 220 8.35 2.79 19.26
N ILE A 221 8.67 1.93 18.28
CA ILE A 221 7.81 1.67 17.12
C ILE A 221 6.43 1.18 17.59
N CYS A 222 6.41 0.21 18.51
CA CYS A 222 5.18 -0.39 19.01
C CYS A 222 4.38 0.56 19.92
N GLN A 223 5.06 1.32 20.78
CA GLN A 223 4.43 2.13 21.83
C GLN A 223 4.11 3.56 21.40
N GLU A 224 4.82 4.11 20.42
CA GLU A 224 4.68 5.51 20.00
C GLU A 224 4.36 5.66 18.51
N LEU A 225 5.17 5.09 17.61
CA LEU A 225 5.00 5.29 16.16
C LEU A 225 3.69 4.69 15.66
N CYS A 226 3.44 3.40 15.89
CA CYS A 226 2.23 2.72 15.41
C CYS A 226 0.94 3.37 15.98
N PRO A 227 0.84 3.67 17.29
CA PRO A 227 -0.30 4.42 17.83
C PRO A 227 -0.49 5.80 17.22
N PHE A 228 0.60 6.53 16.96
CA PHE A 228 0.53 7.82 16.28
C PHE A 228 -0.01 7.68 14.84
N LEU A 229 0.54 6.75 14.06
CA LEU A 229 0.09 6.49 12.68
C LEU A 229 -1.41 6.12 12.63
N HIS A 230 -1.87 5.32 13.59
CA HIS A 230 -3.28 4.95 13.72
C HIS A 230 -4.17 6.15 14.09
N THR A 231 -3.77 6.92 15.11
CA THR A 231 -4.53 8.08 15.62
C THR A 231 -4.70 9.14 14.55
N GLU A 232 -3.64 9.43 13.80
CA GLU A 232 -3.63 10.41 12.70
C GLU A 232 -4.20 9.84 11.38
N LYS A 233 -4.70 8.60 11.39
CA LYS A 233 -5.28 7.91 10.22
C LYS A 233 -4.34 7.87 9.01
N ILE A 234 -3.04 7.75 9.28
CA ILE A 234 -2.01 7.60 8.24
C ILE A 234 -2.08 6.17 7.70
N ALA A 235 -2.09 6.03 6.37
CA ALA A 235 -2.00 4.73 5.72
C ALA A 235 -0.69 4.05 6.13
N ASN A 236 -0.75 2.90 6.78
CA ASN A 236 0.45 2.24 7.27
C ASN A 236 0.41 0.72 7.07
N THR A 237 1.59 0.12 6.91
CA THR A 237 1.78 -1.34 6.89
C THR A 237 3.04 -1.72 7.66
N SER A 238 3.02 -2.90 8.28
CA SER A 238 4.16 -3.48 8.97
C SER A 238 4.60 -4.74 8.24
N LEU A 239 5.88 -4.80 7.87
CA LEU A 239 6.45 -5.90 7.09
C LEU A 239 7.51 -6.62 7.91
N THR A 240 7.32 -7.92 8.09
CA THR A 240 8.21 -8.76 8.91
C THR A 240 9.45 -9.16 8.12
N VAL A 241 10.64 -8.76 8.58
CA VAL A 241 11.92 -9.13 7.94
C VAL A 241 12.39 -10.45 8.54
N VAL A 242 12.17 -11.55 7.81
CA VAL A 242 12.56 -12.89 8.22
C VAL A 242 13.99 -13.19 7.77
N ASP A 243 14.25 -13.20 6.46
CA ASP A 243 15.57 -13.49 5.90
C ASP A 243 15.84 -12.73 4.58
N LYS A 244 17.10 -12.79 4.10
CA LYS A 244 17.51 -12.12 2.86
C LYS A 244 16.89 -12.75 1.59
N THR A 245 16.48 -14.01 1.63
CA THR A 245 15.99 -14.75 0.45
C THR A 245 14.54 -14.39 0.09
N SER A 246 13.72 -14.09 1.10
CA SER A 246 12.32 -13.68 0.90
C SER A 246 12.12 -12.16 0.79
N TRP A 247 13.21 -11.37 0.89
CA TRP A 247 13.18 -9.90 0.85
C TRP A 247 12.31 -9.34 -0.30
N ILE A 248 12.49 -9.85 -1.52
CA ILE A 248 11.78 -9.32 -2.69
C ILE A 248 10.28 -9.60 -2.61
N SER A 249 9.89 -10.82 -2.18
CA SER A 249 8.47 -11.23 -2.13
C SER A 249 7.73 -10.60 -0.96
N ASP A 250 8.38 -10.51 0.19
CA ASP A 250 7.72 -10.24 1.47
C ASP A 250 7.84 -8.77 1.89
N ILE A 251 8.92 -8.10 1.44
CA ILE A 251 9.21 -6.71 1.81
C ILE A 251 9.05 -5.78 0.60
N GLU A 252 9.84 -6.00 -0.44
CA GLU A 252 10.00 -5.03 -1.52
C GLU A 252 8.74 -4.88 -2.38
N LYS A 253 8.17 -6.00 -2.86
CA LYS A 253 6.95 -5.97 -3.68
C LYS A 253 5.74 -5.37 -2.95
N PRO A 254 5.40 -5.77 -1.71
CA PRO A 254 4.27 -5.19 -0.99
C PRO A 254 4.47 -3.70 -0.70
N ALA A 255 5.67 -3.29 -0.31
CA ALA A 255 6.02 -1.90 -0.03
C ALA A 255 5.91 -1.01 -1.27
N ILE A 256 6.50 -1.43 -2.40
CA ILE A 256 6.39 -0.72 -3.68
C ILE A 256 4.92 -0.60 -4.08
N ARG A 257 4.14 -1.68 -3.99
CA ARG A 257 2.72 -1.65 -4.32
C ARG A 257 1.98 -0.62 -3.48
N MET A 258 2.17 -0.62 -2.16
CA MET A 258 1.55 0.36 -1.28
C MET A 258 1.96 1.80 -1.62
N ALA A 259 3.25 2.03 -1.87
CA ALA A 259 3.77 3.36 -2.19
C ALA A 259 3.24 3.86 -3.55
N SER A 260 3.27 3.02 -4.59
CA SER A 260 2.71 3.30 -5.90
C SER A 260 1.20 3.55 -5.82
N ASP A 261 0.45 2.69 -5.14
CA ASP A 261 -1.00 2.87 -4.99
C ASP A 261 -1.31 4.18 -4.25
N PHE A 262 -0.56 4.51 -3.19
CA PHE A 262 -0.74 5.76 -2.44
C PHE A 262 -0.46 7.01 -3.28
N CYS A 263 0.63 7.01 -4.04
CA CYS A 263 1.06 8.16 -4.84
C CYS A 263 0.20 8.31 -6.12
N HIS A 264 -0.09 7.21 -6.81
CA HIS A 264 -0.81 7.22 -8.07
C HIS A 264 -2.33 7.23 -7.93
N ALA A 265 -2.90 6.79 -6.80
CA ALA A 265 -4.32 7.04 -6.49
C ALA A 265 -4.66 8.54 -6.45
N SER A 266 -3.65 9.42 -6.40
CA SER A 266 -3.80 10.87 -6.38
C SER A 266 -3.57 11.56 -7.73
N ALA A 267 -3.03 10.86 -8.74
CA ALA A 267 -2.75 11.42 -10.07
C ALA A 267 -3.89 11.22 -11.08
N SER A 268 -4.87 10.37 -10.78
CA SER A 268 -5.99 10.03 -11.67
C SER A 268 -7.38 10.31 -11.07
N ILE A 269 -7.44 11.14 -10.03
CA ILE A 269 -8.72 11.61 -9.47
C ILE A 269 -8.71 13.12 -9.50
N SER A 270 -9.37 13.71 -10.50
CA SER A 270 -9.75 15.11 -10.43
C SER A 270 -10.55 15.30 -9.14
N PHE A 271 -10.06 16.16 -8.24
CA PHE A 271 -10.80 16.59 -7.06
C PHE A 271 -12.02 17.41 -7.49
N HIS A 272 -13.07 16.72 -7.94
CA HIS A 272 -14.42 17.25 -7.82
C HIS A 272 -14.87 17.01 -6.38
N SER A 273 -14.94 18.09 -5.62
CA SER A 273 -15.76 18.25 -4.41
C SER A 273 -15.66 17.10 -3.39
N ILE A 274 -14.82 17.28 -2.36
CA ILE A 274 -14.91 16.51 -1.12
C ILE A 274 -16.27 16.81 -0.48
N ASN A 275 -17.23 15.94 -0.77
CA ASN A 275 -18.34 15.61 0.09
C ASN A 275 -18.76 14.16 -0.22
N GLY A 276 -18.49 13.25 0.72
CA GLY A 276 -19.18 11.97 0.86
C GLY A 276 -18.48 10.76 0.25
N SER A 277 -18.19 9.76 1.11
CA SER A 277 -18.04 8.30 0.86
C SER A 277 -17.18 7.80 -0.32
N LYS A 278 -16.50 6.65 -0.12
CA LYS A 278 -15.97 5.86 -1.24
C LYS A 278 -17.08 5.67 -2.29
N PRO A 279 -16.79 5.75 -3.61
CA PRO A 279 -17.82 5.56 -4.63
C PRO A 279 -18.44 4.17 -4.53
N ARG A 280 -19.75 4.10 -4.72
CA ARG A 280 -20.50 2.84 -4.75
C ARG A 280 -20.11 2.04 -5.99
N VAL A 281 -19.88 0.74 -5.81
CA VAL A 281 -19.48 -0.17 -6.89
C VAL A 281 -20.51 -1.30 -7.01
N LEU A 282 -21.02 -1.52 -8.21
CA LEU A 282 -21.87 -2.66 -8.53
C LEU A 282 -21.11 -3.67 -9.39
N CYS A 283 -21.06 -4.92 -8.93
CA CYS A 283 -20.65 -6.02 -9.79
C CYS A 283 -21.86 -6.52 -10.58
N ILE A 284 -21.75 -6.50 -11.90
CA ILE A 284 -22.82 -6.88 -12.81
C ILE A 284 -22.54 -8.26 -13.40
N PHE A 285 -23.45 -9.19 -13.14
CA PHE A 285 -23.51 -10.50 -13.79
C PHE A 285 -24.63 -10.46 -14.84
N GLY A 286 -24.34 -10.81 -16.08
CA GLY A 286 -25.32 -10.73 -17.16
C GLY A 286 -24.94 -11.53 -18.40
N GLY A 287 -25.89 -11.74 -19.29
CA GLY A 287 -25.65 -12.47 -20.53
C GLY A 287 -24.70 -11.75 -21.50
N SER A 288 -23.82 -12.51 -22.15
CA SER A 288 -23.09 -12.04 -23.34
C SER A 288 -23.98 -11.98 -24.59
N SER A 289 -25.14 -12.65 -24.56
CA SER A 289 -26.17 -12.55 -25.59
C SER A 289 -27.19 -11.47 -25.25
N SER A 290 -27.82 -10.89 -26.28
CA SER A 290 -28.90 -9.91 -26.12
C SER A 290 -30.24 -10.55 -25.71
N GLY A 291 -30.38 -11.87 -25.86
CA GLY A 291 -31.67 -12.54 -25.81
C GLY A 291 -32.55 -12.21 -27.02
N ASN A 292 -33.78 -12.70 -27.00
CA ASN A 292 -34.76 -12.51 -28.09
C ASN A 292 -35.74 -11.35 -27.83
N ASP A 293 -35.82 -10.88 -26.58
CA ASP A 293 -36.66 -9.75 -26.19
C ASP A 293 -35.78 -8.49 -25.96
N PRO A 294 -35.97 -7.41 -26.73
CA PRO A 294 -35.26 -6.15 -26.54
C PRO A 294 -35.37 -5.54 -25.14
N ALA A 295 -36.40 -5.91 -24.36
CA ALA A 295 -36.61 -5.42 -23.00
C ALA A 295 -35.39 -5.66 -22.09
N HIS A 296 -34.65 -6.76 -22.29
CA HIS A 296 -33.46 -7.06 -21.48
C HIS A 296 -32.30 -6.10 -21.75
N ILE A 297 -32.11 -5.72 -23.01
CA ILE A 297 -31.11 -4.72 -23.39
C ILE A 297 -31.51 -3.35 -22.84
N GLU A 298 -32.78 -2.97 -22.96
CA GLU A 298 -33.25 -1.69 -22.45
C GLU A 298 -33.19 -1.61 -20.91
N ALA A 299 -33.45 -2.71 -20.21
CA ALA A 299 -33.26 -2.80 -18.76
C ALA A 299 -31.78 -2.59 -18.37
N ALA A 300 -30.85 -3.20 -19.10
CA ALA A 300 -29.41 -3.03 -18.89
C ALA A 300 -28.97 -1.56 -19.10
N LYS A 301 -29.45 -0.91 -20.17
CA LYS A 301 -29.19 0.52 -20.41
C LYS A 301 -29.85 1.40 -19.34
N SER A 302 -31.06 1.06 -18.89
CA SER A 302 -31.74 1.79 -17.83
C SER A 302 -30.97 1.73 -16.52
N LEU A 303 -30.43 0.56 -16.17
CA LEU A 303 -29.55 0.44 -15.02
C LEU A 303 -28.26 1.24 -15.20
N GLY A 304 -27.66 1.27 -16.40
CA GLY A 304 -26.53 2.14 -16.71
C GLY A 304 -26.82 3.64 -16.48
N ARG A 305 -28.02 4.12 -16.87
CA ARG A 305 -28.47 5.49 -16.61
C ARG A 305 -28.65 5.77 -15.12
N VAL A 306 -29.31 4.87 -14.39
CA VAL A 306 -29.48 4.99 -12.93
C VAL A 306 -28.12 4.98 -12.22
N CYS A 307 -27.16 4.17 -12.68
CA CYS A 307 -25.81 4.18 -12.14
C CYS A 307 -25.13 5.54 -12.33
N HIS A 308 -25.25 6.15 -13.51
CA HIS A 308 -24.74 7.49 -13.76
C HIS A 308 -25.37 8.54 -12.82
N GLU A 309 -26.70 8.54 -12.72
CA GLU A 309 -27.45 9.48 -11.87
C GLU A 309 -27.08 9.37 -10.39
N ASN A 310 -26.66 8.19 -9.94
CA ASN A 310 -26.28 7.92 -8.55
C ASN A 310 -24.76 7.86 -8.32
N ASN A 311 -23.95 8.27 -9.30
CA ASN A 311 -22.48 8.23 -9.24
C ASN A 311 -21.91 6.83 -8.87
N ILE A 312 -22.50 5.79 -9.46
CA ILE A 312 -22.18 4.39 -9.22
C ILE A 312 -21.22 3.89 -10.31
N LYS A 313 -20.15 3.22 -9.89
CA LYS A 313 -19.23 2.52 -10.80
C LYS A 313 -19.64 1.07 -11.01
N ILE A 314 -19.26 0.51 -12.15
CA ILE A 314 -19.55 -0.89 -12.51
C ILE A 314 -18.26 -1.69 -12.63
N VAL A 315 -18.24 -2.89 -12.05
CA VAL A 315 -17.29 -3.96 -12.39
C VAL A 315 -18.04 -5.12 -13.01
N TYR A 316 -17.49 -5.77 -14.03
CA TYR A 316 -18.18 -6.86 -14.73
C TYR A 316 -17.22 -7.79 -15.49
N GLY A 317 -17.77 -8.83 -16.13
CA GLY A 317 -17.02 -9.88 -16.82
C GLY A 317 -16.29 -9.51 -18.12
N GLY A 318 -16.32 -8.24 -18.54
CA GLY A 318 -15.56 -7.73 -19.69
C GLY A 318 -16.12 -8.03 -21.09
N GLY A 319 -17.34 -8.58 -21.20
CA GLY A 319 -18.01 -8.85 -22.48
C GLY A 319 -18.54 -7.59 -23.17
N THR A 320 -18.32 -7.47 -24.48
CA THR A 320 -18.68 -6.28 -25.28
C THR A 320 -20.02 -6.41 -26.00
N THR A 321 -20.64 -7.58 -25.93
CA THR A 321 -21.90 -7.91 -26.59
C THR A 321 -23.03 -8.13 -25.58
N GLY A 322 -24.27 -8.19 -26.08
CA GLY A 322 -25.44 -8.53 -25.30
C GLY A 322 -25.75 -7.58 -24.14
N VAL A 323 -26.31 -8.14 -23.07
CA VAL A 323 -26.72 -7.41 -21.86
C VAL A 323 -25.51 -6.73 -21.20
N MET A 324 -24.37 -7.44 -21.11
CA MET A 324 -23.13 -6.89 -20.55
C MET A 324 -22.59 -5.69 -21.34
N GLY A 325 -22.50 -5.82 -22.67
CA GLY A 325 -22.03 -4.75 -23.54
C GLY A 325 -22.95 -3.51 -23.48
N ALA A 326 -24.26 -3.73 -23.40
CA ALA A 326 -25.25 -2.65 -23.35
C ALA A 326 -25.12 -1.78 -22.10
N ILE A 327 -25.02 -2.37 -20.90
CA ILE A 327 -24.84 -1.59 -19.67
C ILE A 327 -23.46 -0.91 -19.62
N ALA A 328 -22.40 -1.63 -19.99
CA ALA A 328 -21.04 -1.11 -19.99
C ALA A 328 -20.91 0.10 -20.92
N SER A 329 -21.33 -0.03 -22.18
CA SER A 329 -21.27 1.08 -23.14
C SER A 329 -22.16 2.26 -22.75
N THR A 330 -23.35 2.01 -22.21
CA THR A 330 -24.24 3.08 -21.75
C THR A 330 -23.60 3.89 -20.62
N LEU A 331 -23.01 3.24 -19.62
CA LEU A 331 -22.39 3.95 -18.51
C LEU A 331 -21.12 4.71 -18.95
N VAL A 332 -20.33 4.14 -19.86
CA VAL A 332 -19.16 4.83 -20.42
C VAL A 332 -19.57 6.03 -21.25
N ASP A 333 -20.59 5.92 -22.09
CA ASP A 333 -21.10 7.01 -22.91
C ASP A 333 -21.59 8.19 -22.04
N LEU A 334 -22.02 7.92 -20.80
CA LEU A 334 -22.52 8.94 -19.83
C LEU A 334 -21.46 9.45 -18.84
N SER A 335 -20.55 8.58 -18.37
CA SER A 335 -19.66 8.83 -17.23
C SER A 335 -18.18 8.64 -17.53
N GLY A 336 -17.83 8.29 -18.76
CA GLY A 336 -16.47 8.03 -19.20
C GLY A 336 -15.96 6.61 -18.91
N PRO A 337 -14.81 6.23 -19.49
CA PRO A 337 -14.29 4.86 -19.44
C PRO A 337 -13.90 4.39 -18.03
N ASP A 338 -13.61 5.31 -17.11
CA ASP A 338 -13.20 4.99 -15.74
C ASP A 338 -14.37 4.61 -14.82
N ALA A 339 -15.62 4.82 -15.28
CA ALA A 339 -16.82 4.41 -14.57
C ALA A 339 -17.09 2.89 -14.68
N VAL A 340 -16.45 2.20 -15.62
CA VAL A 340 -16.65 0.78 -15.91
C VAL A 340 -15.33 0.03 -15.91
N TYR A 341 -15.27 -1.08 -15.18
CA TYR A 341 -14.11 -1.98 -15.13
C TYR A 341 -14.48 -3.39 -15.60
N GLY A 342 -14.00 -3.78 -16.78
CA GLY A 342 -14.15 -5.12 -17.33
C GLY A 342 -12.98 -6.02 -16.97
N ILE A 343 -13.24 -7.20 -16.40
CA ILE A 343 -12.21 -8.19 -16.08
C ILE A 343 -12.47 -9.44 -16.89
N ILE A 344 -11.55 -9.78 -17.79
CA ILE A 344 -11.73 -10.88 -18.75
C ILE A 344 -10.52 -11.84 -18.74
N PRO A 345 -10.72 -13.16 -18.72
CA PRO A 345 -9.59 -14.09 -18.79
C PRO A 345 -9.01 -14.19 -20.19
N GLU A 346 -7.71 -14.45 -20.27
CA GLU A 346 -6.98 -14.60 -21.54
C GLU A 346 -7.65 -15.60 -22.50
N ALA A 347 -8.19 -16.70 -21.96
CA ALA A 347 -8.87 -17.73 -22.73
C ALA A 347 -10.12 -17.21 -23.46
N LEU A 348 -10.84 -16.24 -22.88
CA LEU A 348 -12.07 -15.70 -23.48
C LEU A 348 -11.82 -14.57 -24.48
N LEU A 349 -10.64 -13.92 -24.46
CA LEU A 349 -10.31 -12.87 -25.41
C LEU A 349 -10.44 -13.31 -26.87
N LYS A 350 -10.09 -14.58 -27.17
CA LYS A 350 -10.20 -15.14 -28.52
C LYS A 350 -11.64 -15.32 -28.98
N TYR A 351 -12.55 -15.59 -28.04
CA TYR A 351 -13.98 -15.72 -28.34
C TYR A 351 -14.62 -14.34 -28.48
N GLU A 352 -14.26 -13.41 -27.59
CA GLU A 352 -14.71 -12.02 -27.64
C GLU A 352 -14.30 -11.33 -28.94
N ALA A 353 -13.07 -11.56 -29.40
CA ALA A 353 -12.58 -11.00 -30.65
C ALA A 353 -13.33 -11.54 -31.88
N LYS A 354 -13.79 -12.79 -31.82
CA LYS A 354 -14.58 -13.42 -32.88
C LYS A 354 -16.02 -12.90 -32.91
N GLU A 355 -16.65 -12.74 -31.75
CA GLU A 355 -18.04 -12.26 -31.67
C GLU A 355 -18.16 -10.76 -31.96
N SER A 356 -17.25 -9.95 -31.42
CA SER A 356 -17.24 -8.50 -31.65
C SER A 356 -16.66 -8.11 -33.01
N GLY A 357 -15.91 -9.03 -33.65
CA GLY A 357 -15.15 -8.77 -34.88
C GLY A 357 -13.96 -7.83 -34.69
N ARG A 358 -13.53 -7.56 -33.45
CA ARG A 358 -12.47 -6.58 -33.12
C ARG A 358 -11.43 -7.17 -32.19
N HIS A 359 -10.18 -6.70 -32.27
CA HIS A 359 -9.13 -7.18 -31.37
C HIS A 359 -9.22 -6.45 -30.02
N PRO A 360 -9.07 -7.09 -28.85
CA PRO A 360 -9.10 -6.47 -27.51
C PRO A 360 -8.07 -5.35 -27.24
N LYS A 361 -7.20 -5.05 -28.21
CA LYS A 361 -6.25 -3.92 -28.18
C LYS A 361 -6.71 -2.75 -29.06
N ASP A 362 -7.86 -2.87 -29.71
CA ASP A 362 -8.48 -1.81 -30.49
C ASP A 362 -8.92 -0.70 -29.52
N PRO A 363 -8.54 0.57 -29.76
CA PRO A 363 -9.02 1.72 -28.99
C PRO A 363 -10.54 1.76 -28.78
N ALA A 364 -11.32 1.16 -29.69
CA ALA A 364 -12.77 1.03 -29.57
C ALA A 364 -13.22 0.25 -28.32
N TYR A 365 -12.38 -0.61 -27.73
CA TYR A 365 -12.70 -1.32 -26.49
C TYR A 365 -12.85 -0.38 -25.28
N ARG A 366 -12.28 0.84 -25.34
CA ARG A 366 -12.51 1.87 -24.30
C ARG A 366 -13.99 2.24 -24.15
N ARG A 367 -14.82 2.00 -25.18
CA ARG A 367 -16.28 2.18 -25.09
C ARG A 367 -16.93 1.26 -24.04
N TYR A 368 -16.26 0.19 -23.64
CA TYR A 368 -16.77 -0.76 -22.63
C TYR A 368 -16.00 -0.67 -21.30
N GLY A 369 -15.25 0.41 -21.10
CA GLY A 369 -14.55 0.73 -19.86
C GLY A 369 -13.06 0.40 -19.89
N ARG A 370 -12.39 0.61 -18.76
CA ARG A 370 -11.05 0.06 -18.53
C ARG A 370 -11.12 -1.46 -18.47
N GLN A 371 -10.09 -2.15 -18.97
CA GLN A 371 -10.06 -3.61 -18.98
C GLN A 371 -8.82 -4.17 -18.27
N ALA A 372 -9.01 -5.25 -17.53
CA ALA A 372 -7.92 -6.10 -17.04
C ALA A 372 -8.03 -7.49 -17.65
N VAL A 373 -6.91 -7.97 -18.19
CA VAL A 373 -6.75 -9.33 -18.67
C VAL A 373 -6.15 -10.18 -17.56
N VAL A 374 -6.79 -11.28 -17.22
CA VAL A 374 -6.36 -12.16 -16.13
C VAL A 374 -6.10 -13.58 -16.64
N LYS A 375 -5.34 -14.34 -15.86
CA LYS A 375 -4.93 -15.70 -16.23
C LYS A 375 -6.11 -16.68 -16.33
N ASP A 376 -7.04 -16.64 -15.38
CA ASP A 376 -8.07 -17.66 -15.21
C ASP A 376 -9.40 -17.10 -14.64
N MET A 377 -10.44 -17.94 -14.67
CA MET A 377 -11.78 -17.58 -14.18
C MET A 377 -11.80 -17.26 -12.68
N HIS A 378 -11.07 -18.02 -11.86
CA HIS A 378 -11.02 -17.79 -10.42
C HIS A 378 -10.46 -16.40 -10.09
N THR A 379 -9.38 -16.01 -10.77
CA THR A 379 -8.80 -14.67 -10.63
C THR A 379 -9.77 -13.59 -11.07
N ARG A 380 -10.50 -13.80 -12.18
CA ARG A 380 -11.54 -12.86 -12.63
C ARG A 380 -12.59 -12.62 -11.54
N LYS A 381 -13.21 -13.69 -11.05
CA LYS A 381 -14.30 -13.57 -10.07
C LYS A 381 -13.83 -12.96 -8.77
N ARG A 382 -12.66 -13.39 -8.27
CA ARG A 382 -12.06 -12.83 -7.06
C ARG A 382 -11.85 -11.32 -7.18
N LEU A 383 -11.31 -10.83 -8.30
CA LEU A 383 -11.11 -9.40 -8.50
C LEU A 383 -12.45 -8.64 -8.64
N MET A 384 -13.43 -9.20 -9.37
CA MET A 384 -14.75 -8.59 -9.48
C MET A 384 -15.42 -8.42 -8.11
N ILE A 385 -15.32 -9.45 -7.26
CA ILE A 385 -15.86 -9.43 -5.89
C ILE A 385 -15.09 -8.44 -5.02
N GLN A 386 -13.75 -8.41 -5.13
CA GLN A 386 -12.90 -7.49 -4.36
C GLN A 386 -13.25 -6.02 -4.62
N GLU A 387 -13.51 -5.62 -5.87
CA GLU A 387 -13.90 -4.25 -6.21
C GLU A 387 -15.21 -3.81 -5.52
N VAL A 388 -16.15 -4.74 -5.31
CA VAL A 388 -17.39 -4.47 -4.56
C VAL A 388 -17.11 -4.38 -3.06
N ILE A 389 -16.28 -5.28 -2.53
CA ILE A 389 -15.89 -5.28 -1.12
C ILE A 389 -15.13 -4.00 -0.76
N ASP A 390 -14.27 -3.50 -1.65
CA ASP A 390 -13.50 -2.28 -1.43
C ASP A 390 -14.30 -1.00 -1.70
N GLY A 391 -15.41 -1.12 -2.42
CA GLY A 391 -16.35 -0.04 -2.73
C GLY A 391 -17.07 0.54 -1.53
N GLY A 392 -17.72 1.68 -1.75
CA GLY A 392 -18.46 2.43 -0.73
C GLY A 392 -19.69 1.73 -0.15
N GLU A 393 -20.39 2.45 0.72
CA GLU A 393 -21.71 2.02 1.21
C GLU A 393 -22.69 1.88 0.04
N GLY A 394 -23.58 0.88 0.12
CA GLY A 394 -24.48 0.50 -0.98
C GLY A 394 -23.83 -0.33 -2.10
N SER A 395 -22.51 -0.57 -2.07
CA SER A 395 -21.86 -1.49 -3.04
C SER A 395 -22.45 -2.89 -2.93
N GLY A 396 -22.65 -3.54 -4.07
CA GLY A 396 -23.33 -4.83 -4.12
C GLY A 396 -23.23 -5.55 -5.46
N PHE A 397 -23.95 -6.66 -5.54
CA PHE A 397 -23.97 -7.56 -6.69
C PHE A 397 -25.33 -7.51 -7.38
N VAL A 398 -25.34 -7.45 -8.71
CA VAL A 398 -26.56 -7.39 -9.50
C VAL A 398 -26.57 -8.47 -10.58
N GLY A 399 -27.59 -9.32 -10.56
CA GLY A 399 -27.89 -10.26 -11.64
C GLY A 399 -28.87 -9.67 -12.65
N LEU A 400 -28.43 -9.56 -13.90
CA LEU A 400 -29.26 -9.24 -15.06
C LEU A 400 -29.64 -10.51 -15.81
N SER A 401 -30.53 -10.42 -16.79
CA SER A 401 -30.91 -11.56 -17.63
C SER A 401 -29.69 -12.22 -18.28
N GLY A 402 -29.57 -13.54 -18.13
CA GLY A 402 -28.40 -14.30 -18.51
C GLY A 402 -28.57 -15.81 -18.30
N GLY A 403 -27.56 -16.59 -18.71
CA GLY A 403 -27.59 -18.05 -18.67
C GLY A 403 -26.80 -18.64 -17.50
N TYR A 404 -26.21 -19.83 -17.71
CA TYR A 404 -25.47 -20.55 -16.68
C TYR A 404 -24.35 -19.73 -16.03
N GLY A 405 -23.58 -18.96 -16.81
CA GLY A 405 -22.49 -18.14 -16.25
C GLY A 405 -23.01 -17.09 -15.27
N THR A 406 -24.13 -16.43 -15.58
CA THR A 406 -24.75 -15.44 -14.71
C THR A 406 -25.25 -16.07 -13.41
N LEU A 407 -25.88 -17.25 -13.49
CA LEU A 407 -26.34 -17.96 -12.30
C LEU A 407 -25.18 -18.47 -11.45
N GLU A 408 -24.10 -18.97 -12.07
CA GLU A 408 -22.91 -19.45 -11.38
C GLU A 408 -22.24 -18.34 -10.56
N GLU A 409 -22.01 -17.18 -11.19
CA GLU A 409 -21.44 -16.01 -10.51
C GLU A 409 -22.37 -15.48 -9.40
N LEU A 410 -23.68 -15.46 -9.64
CA LEU A 410 -24.68 -15.03 -8.66
C LEU A 410 -24.75 -15.96 -7.44
N PHE A 411 -24.85 -17.27 -7.66
CA PHE A 411 -24.95 -18.23 -6.56
C PHE A 411 -23.65 -18.31 -5.74
N GLU A 412 -22.50 -18.06 -6.34
CA GLU A 412 -21.24 -17.97 -5.62
C GLU A 412 -21.27 -16.84 -4.59
N VAL A 413 -21.68 -15.63 -4.99
CA VAL A 413 -21.77 -14.49 -4.04
C VAL A 413 -22.90 -14.66 -3.02
N ILE A 414 -24.01 -15.33 -3.36
CA ILE A 414 -25.06 -15.68 -2.40
C ILE A 414 -24.49 -16.64 -1.34
N THR A 415 -23.77 -17.67 -1.78
CA THR A 415 -23.16 -18.66 -0.89
C THR A 415 -22.11 -17.98 0.00
N TRP A 416 -21.29 -17.09 -0.54
CA TRP A 416 -20.28 -16.35 0.22
C TRP A 416 -20.90 -15.40 1.25
N HIS A 417 -22.04 -14.77 0.94
CA HIS A 417 -22.81 -14.02 1.92
C HIS A 417 -23.31 -14.92 3.06
N GLN A 418 -23.90 -16.07 2.72
CA GLN A 418 -24.39 -17.05 3.70
C GLN A 418 -23.26 -17.58 4.61
N LEU A 419 -22.07 -17.74 4.05
CA LEU A 419 -20.84 -18.15 4.74
C LEU A 419 -20.16 -17.01 5.54
N GLY A 420 -20.65 -15.77 5.44
CA GLY A 420 -20.08 -14.63 6.14
C GLY A 420 -18.76 -14.11 5.56
N ILE A 421 -18.43 -14.48 4.31
CA ILE A 421 -17.23 -13.98 3.61
C ILE A 421 -17.42 -12.50 3.22
N HIS A 422 -18.65 -12.09 2.92
CA HIS A 422 -19.02 -10.68 2.75
C HIS A 422 -20.44 -10.41 3.26
N ASP A 423 -20.78 -9.13 3.37
CA ASP A 423 -22.07 -8.60 3.82
C ASP A 423 -22.73 -7.66 2.80
N ARG A 424 -22.18 -7.62 1.57
CA ARG A 424 -22.71 -6.79 0.49
C ARG A 424 -24.05 -7.31 -0.02
N GLY A 425 -24.95 -6.37 -0.39
CA GLY A 425 -26.28 -6.68 -0.89
C GLY A 425 -26.23 -7.37 -2.26
N ILE A 426 -27.23 -8.19 -2.55
CA ILE A 426 -27.36 -8.95 -3.79
C ILE A 426 -28.77 -8.72 -4.33
N CYS A 427 -28.89 -8.29 -5.59
CA CYS A 427 -30.18 -7.98 -6.20
C CYS A 427 -30.32 -8.58 -7.61
N LEU A 428 -31.48 -9.13 -7.92
CA LEU A 428 -31.89 -9.48 -9.28
C LEU A 428 -32.70 -8.37 -9.93
N LEU A 429 -32.35 -7.98 -11.15
CA LEU A 429 -33.22 -7.15 -11.99
C LEU A 429 -34.15 -8.06 -12.81
N ASN A 430 -35.33 -8.34 -12.29
CA ASN A 430 -36.33 -9.22 -12.90
C ASN A 430 -37.12 -8.51 -14.01
N THR A 431 -36.50 -8.44 -15.19
CA THR A 431 -37.10 -7.82 -16.38
C THR A 431 -38.06 -8.80 -17.04
N GLY A 432 -39.34 -8.42 -17.16
CA GLY A 432 -40.34 -9.23 -17.88
C GLY A 432 -40.60 -10.62 -17.28
N GLY A 433 -40.34 -10.81 -15.98
CA GLY A 433 -40.51 -12.10 -15.30
C GLY A 433 -39.40 -13.13 -15.60
N PHE A 434 -38.26 -12.70 -16.15
CA PHE A 434 -37.13 -13.59 -16.48
C PHE A 434 -36.69 -14.52 -15.34
N PHE A 435 -36.76 -14.06 -14.09
CA PHE A 435 -36.36 -14.82 -12.90
C PHE A 435 -37.53 -15.45 -12.14
N ASP A 436 -38.76 -15.41 -12.64
CA ASP A 436 -39.93 -15.94 -11.91
C ASP A 436 -39.76 -17.43 -11.57
N GLY A 437 -39.25 -18.23 -12.52
CA GLY A 437 -38.96 -19.65 -12.28
C GLY A 437 -37.85 -19.89 -11.25
N LEU A 438 -36.90 -18.96 -11.10
CA LEU A 438 -35.89 -19.03 -10.05
C LEU A 438 -36.50 -18.70 -8.68
N VAL A 439 -37.41 -17.71 -8.63
CA VAL A 439 -38.15 -17.35 -7.41
C VAL A 439 -39.03 -18.52 -6.94
N ASP A 440 -39.75 -19.16 -7.86
CA ASP A 440 -40.55 -20.35 -7.57
C ASP A 440 -39.68 -21.49 -7.03
N TRP A 441 -38.51 -21.71 -7.63
CA TRP A 441 -37.56 -22.71 -7.17
C TRP A 441 -37.05 -22.38 -5.75
N LEU A 442 -36.66 -21.14 -5.47
CA LEU A 442 -36.25 -20.71 -4.13
C LEU A 442 -37.37 -20.96 -3.10
N GLY A 443 -38.61 -20.64 -3.45
CA GLY A 443 -39.78 -20.92 -2.61
C GLY A 443 -39.92 -22.42 -2.28
N ASN A 444 -39.72 -23.29 -3.26
CA ASN A 444 -39.74 -24.74 -3.04
C ASN A 444 -38.55 -25.21 -2.17
N VAL A 445 -37.33 -24.70 -2.39
CA VAL A 445 -36.14 -25.07 -1.61
C VAL A 445 -36.30 -24.67 -0.14
N VAL A 446 -36.91 -23.52 0.13
CA VAL A 446 -37.29 -23.06 1.47
C VAL A 446 -38.37 -23.94 2.08
N GLN A 447 -39.43 -24.25 1.33
CA GLN A 447 -40.50 -25.15 1.78
C GLN A 447 -39.97 -26.55 2.13
N LYS A 448 -38.94 -27.01 1.41
CA LYS A 448 -38.27 -28.29 1.66
C LYS A 448 -37.19 -28.21 2.74
N GLY A 449 -36.94 -27.03 3.32
CA GLY A 449 -36.04 -26.83 4.46
C GLY A 449 -34.55 -26.83 4.12
N PHE A 450 -34.18 -26.67 2.84
CA PHE A 450 -32.78 -26.57 2.43
C PHE A 450 -32.21 -25.15 2.57
N ILE A 451 -33.07 -24.13 2.58
CA ILE A 451 -32.73 -22.73 2.86
C ILE A 451 -33.63 -22.25 4.00
N SER A 452 -33.03 -21.58 4.99
CA SER A 452 -33.78 -20.99 6.10
C SER A 452 -34.55 -19.76 5.63
N LEU A 453 -35.66 -19.41 6.29
CA LEU A 453 -36.40 -18.17 5.94
C LEU A 453 -35.51 -16.92 6.08
N GLU A 454 -34.58 -16.91 7.03
CA GLU A 454 -33.61 -15.81 7.21
C GLU A 454 -32.66 -15.70 6.01
N ASP A 455 -32.11 -16.83 5.54
CA ASP A 455 -31.18 -16.86 4.40
C ASP A 455 -31.87 -16.45 3.08
N THR A 456 -33.21 -16.46 2.99
CA THR A 456 -33.91 -15.96 1.80
C THR A 456 -33.74 -14.46 1.60
N ALA A 457 -33.51 -13.69 2.68
CA ALA A 457 -33.33 -12.25 2.61
C ALA A 457 -31.97 -11.84 1.98
N ILE A 458 -31.05 -12.79 1.80
CA ILE A 458 -29.74 -12.55 1.16
C ILE A 458 -29.93 -12.07 -0.29
N LEU A 459 -30.93 -12.60 -1.00
CA LEU A 459 -31.20 -12.27 -2.40
C LEU A 459 -32.46 -11.40 -2.50
N SER A 460 -32.27 -10.14 -2.86
CA SER A 460 -33.36 -9.22 -3.16
C SER A 460 -33.73 -9.26 -4.65
N MET A 461 -34.93 -8.77 -4.98
CA MET A 461 -35.38 -8.67 -6.37
C MET A 461 -36.05 -7.31 -6.61
N ALA A 462 -35.73 -6.72 -7.76
CA ALA A 462 -36.33 -5.49 -8.25
C ALA A 462 -36.81 -5.69 -9.70
N SER A 463 -37.92 -5.05 -10.06
CA SER A 463 -38.43 -5.03 -11.44
C SER A 463 -37.97 -3.80 -12.24
N THR A 464 -37.28 -2.86 -11.59
CA THR A 464 -36.83 -1.59 -12.16
C THR A 464 -35.40 -1.29 -11.74
N ALA A 465 -34.69 -0.48 -12.55
CA ALA A 465 -33.32 -0.09 -12.28
C ALA A 465 -33.16 0.69 -10.97
N GLU A 466 -34.09 1.59 -10.67
CA GLU A 466 -34.13 2.36 -9.42
C GLU A 466 -34.41 1.45 -8.22
N GLY A 467 -35.22 0.41 -8.41
CA GLY A 467 -35.48 -0.62 -7.41
C GLY A 467 -34.20 -1.36 -7.01
N VAL A 468 -33.30 -1.65 -7.96
CA VAL A 468 -32.02 -2.33 -7.67
C VAL A 468 -31.19 -1.53 -6.67
N VAL A 469 -31.05 -0.22 -6.89
CA VAL A 469 -30.28 0.66 -6.00
C VAL A 469 -30.86 0.65 -4.59
N LYS A 470 -32.20 0.73 -4.47
CA LYS A 470 -32.91 0.67 -3.18
C LYS A 470 -32.73 -0.67 -2.46
N CYS A 471 -32.83 -1.79 -3.18
CA CYS A 471 -32.61 -3.12 -2.61
C CYS A 471 -31.22 -3.24 -2.00
N LEU A 472 -30.20 -2.69 -2.66
CA LEU A 472 -28.83 -2.77 -2.22
C LEU A 472 -28.49 -1.81 -1.05
N ASP A 473 -29.33 -0.80 -0.79
CA ASP A 473 -29.20 0.07 0.39
C ASP A 473 -29.77 -0.59 1.66
N GLN A 474 -30.63 -1.59 1.49
CA GLN A 474 -31.20 -2.37 2.59
C GLN A 474 -30.19 -3.44 3.02
N LYS A 475 -29.55 -3.25 4.18
CA LYS A 475 -28.69 -4.28 4.77
C LYS A 475 -29.59 -5.42 5.30
N PRO A 476 -29.33 -6.69 4.94
CA PRO A 476 -30.02 -7.81 5.57
C PRO A 476 -29.78 -7.75 7.09
N GLU A 477 -30.82 -8.00 7.90
CA GLU A 477 -30.70 -7.99 9.37
C GLU A 477 -29.76 -9.07 9.90
N PHE A 478 -29.44 -10.09 9.08
CA PHE A 478 -28.60 -11.22 9.45
C PHE A 478 -27.40 -11.37 8.51
N SER A 479 -26.20 -11.40 9.07
CA SER A 479 -24.97 -11.80 8.39
C SER A 479 -24.14 -12.67 9.31
N ARG A 480 -23.64 -13.82 8.82
CA ARG A 480 -22.68 -14.67 9.55
C ARG A 480 -21.25 -14.11 9.52
N LYS A 481 -21.05 -12.87 9.05
CA LYS A 481 -19.74 -12.24 8.94
C LYS A 481 -19.08 -12.13 10.31
N GLY A 482 -17.90 -12.72 10.43
CA GLY A 482 -17.16 -12.84 11.70
C GLY A 482 -17.53 -14.05 12.57
N ALA A 483 -18.47 -14.91 12.14
CA ALA A 483 -18.81 -16.15 12.85
C ALA A 483 -17.91 -17.33 12.45
N LEU A 484 -17.18 -17.22 11.34
CA LEU A 484 -16.32 -18.25 10.78
C LEU A 484 -14.94 -17.65 10.49
N ASP A 485 -13.89 -18.28 11.02
CA ASP A 485 -12.50 -17.95 10.73
C ASP A 485 -12.07 -18.63 9.44
N TRP A 486 -12.13 -17.88 8.34
CA TRP A 486 -11.62 -18.31 7.04
C TRP A 486 -10.10 -18.08 7.01
N VAL A 487 -9.31 -19.14 7.26
CA VAL A 487 -7.82 -19.12 7.19
C VAL A 487 -7.33 -19.01 5.75
#